data_AF-A0A917H6A7-F1
#
_entry.id   AF-A0A917H6A7-F1
#
_cell.length_a   1.000
_cell.length_b   1.000
_cell.length_c   1.000
_cell.angle_alpha   90.00
_cell.angle_beta   90.00
_cell.angle_gamma   90.00
#
_symmetry.space_group_name_H-M   'P 1'
#
loop_
_entity.id
_entity.type
_entity.pdbx_description
1 polymer ?
#
loop_
_entity_poly.entity_id
_entity_poly.type
_entity_poly.pdbx_seq_one_letter_code
_entity_poly.pdbx_strand_id
1 'polypeptide(L)'
;MPFSHYRRMTADQAAAALDEFLAERPAAWVRLRARLSADGVDPDAMLDASPASLTELWRWISGRRAELVADPAAGVPVLPREDWPSWARHTLTSVKVPSATMDILTDGLVSYLAIVLITGAPNVRWGLGSPEDPNHHLHHHPVLIGNGHQVFVPTLPLGGILRLKRREKSLHPTELEDYTAGVIADLRTNQKAVLEPGGSPVEVVAEPEGFDVGVHPVIAARGSALVDLMALQLASLHGIDSVLRTSPDALQVHAPTWHADDLEQWLNDWMKANGPFIR
;
A
#
# COMPACT_ATOMS: atom_id res chain seq x y z
N MET A 1 8.83 -17.74 12.43
CA MET A 1 8.08 -18.51 11.42
C MET A 1 8.94 -18.61 10.15
N PRO A 2 8.94 -19.74 9.41
CA PRO A 2 9.54 -19.77 8.08
C PRO A 2 8.87 -18.71 7.17
N PHE A 3 9.67 -18.04 6.35
CA PHE A 3 9.21 -16.96 5.47
C PHE A 3 8.14 -17.47 4.49
N SER A 4 6.99 -16.79 4.47
CA SER A 4 5.86 -17.07 3.56
C SER A 4 5.15 -15.76 3.23
N HIS A 5 4.70 -15.61 1.99
CA HIS A 5 3.89 -14.47 1.58
C HIS A 5 2.48 -14.57 2.16
N TYR A 6 1.85 -13.44 2.50
CA TYR A 6 0.49 -13.41 3.05
C TYR A 6 -0.48 -14.26 2.22
N ARG A 7 -0.49 -14.09 0.89
CA ARG A 7 -1.35 -14.85 -0.04
C ARG A 7 -1.14 -16.37 -0.03
N ARG A 8 -0.04 -16.86 0.56
CA ARG A 8 0.30 -18.29 0.66
C ARG A 8 0.25 -18.82 2.08
N MET A 9 -0.05 -17.97 3.06
CA MET A 9 -0.20 -18.39 4.44
C MET A 9 -1.44 -19.26 4.61
N THR A 10 -1.36 -20.23 5.52
CA THR A 10 -2.55 -20.84 6.12
C THR A 10 -3.22 -19.86 7.06
N ALA A 11 -4.47 -20.13 7.47
CA ALA A 11 -5.20 -19.29 8.42
C ALA A 11 -4.44 -19.07 9.74
N ASP A 12 -3.82 -20.13 10.29
CA ASP A 12 -3.02 -20.03 11.52
C ASP A 12 -1.77 -19.17 11.35
N GLN A 13 -1.10 -19.30 10.20
CA GLN A 13 0.06 -18.46 9.88
C GLN A 13 -0.34 -16.99 9.70
N ALA A 14 -1.49 -16.73 9.05
CA ALA A 14 -2.01 -15.39 8.86
C ALA A 14 -2.40 -14.74 10.19
N ALA A 15 -3.08 -15.48 11.08
CA ALA A 15 -3.44 -15.00 12.41
C ALA A 15 -2.19 -14.64 13.24
N ALA A 16 -1.18 -15.51 13.24
CA ALA A 16 0.07 -15.22 13.94
C ALA A 16 0.85 -14.05 13.33
N ALA A 17 0.80 -13.88 11.99
CA ALA A 17 1.41 -12.73 11.34
C ALA A 17 0.68 -11.42 11.64
N LEU A 18 -0.66 -11.45 11.80
CA LEU A 18 -1.43 -10.32 12.30
C LEU A 18 -1.02 -9.97 13.74
N ASP A 19 -0.92 -10.94 14.64
CA ASP A 19 -0.50 -10.71 16.02
C ASP A 19 0.90 -10.08 16.10
N GLU A 20 1.84 -10.60 15.30
CA GLU A 20 3.20 -10.05 15.19
C GLU A 20 3.17 -8.61 14.64
N PHE A 21 2.41 -8.37 13.56
CA PHE A 21 2.25 -7.05 12.98
C PHE A 21 1.73 -6.04 14.01
N LEU A 22 0.73 -6.41 14.81
CA LEU A 22 0.17 -5.55 15.86
C LEU A 22 1.17 -5.31 17.00
N ALA A 23 1.92 -6.34 17.41
CA ALA A 23 2.93 -6.24 18.45
C ALA A 23 4.08 -5.29 18.08
N GLU A 24 4.40 -5.17 16.79
CA GLU A 24 5.46 -4.27 16.30
C GLU A 24 5.07 -2.78 16.30
N ARG A 25 3.77 -2.45 16.16
CA ARG A 25 3.32 -1.06 15.93
C ARG A 25 3.74 -0.09 17.04
N PRO A 26 3.64 -0.41 18.35
CA PRO A 26 4.05 0.52 19.40
C PRO A 26 5.55 0.86 19.34
N ALA A 27 6.40 -0.13 19.07
CA ALA A 27 7.84 0.09 18.97
C ALA A 27 8.21 0.91 17.73
N ALA A 28 7.55 0.64 16.59
CA ALA A 28 7.71 1.43 15.37
C ALA A 28 7.32 2.90 15.58
N TRP A 29 6.21 3.13 16.27
CA TRP A 29 5.77 4.47 16.66
C TRP A 29 6.78 5.21 17.53
N VAL A 30 7.32 4.55 18.56
CA VAL A 30 8.35 5.13 19.43
C VAL A 30 9.62 5.47 18.65
N ARG A 31 10.05 4.62 17.72
CA ARG A 31 11.22 4.89 16.86
C ARG A 31 11.03 6.11 15.98
N LEU A 32 9.85 6.30 15.37
CA LEU A 32 9.55 7.49 14.57
C LEU A 32 9.62 8.76 15.41
N ARG A 33 8.97 8.77 16.58
CA ARG A 33 8.99 9.91 17.49
C ARG A 33 10.40 10.26 17.95
N ALA A 34 11.19 9.25 18.31
CA ALA A 34 12.58 9.44 18.70
C ALA A 34 13.42 10.04 17.57
N ARG A 35 13.17 9.61 16.31
CA ARG A 35 13.84 10.18 15.15
C ARG A 35 13.47 11.65 14.93
N LEU A 36 12.19 12.01 15.03
CA LEU A 36 11.75 13.40 14.93
C LEU A 36 12.41 14.28 16.00
N SER A 37 12.42 13.83 17.27
CA SER A 37 13.09 14.55 18.35
C SER A 37 14.59 14.70 18.14
N ALA A 38 15.27 13.69 17.60
CA ALA A 38 16.70 13.75 17.30
C ALA A 38 17.02 14.83 16.24
N ASP A 39 16.07 15.14 15.37
CA ASP A 39 16.17 16.19 14.36
C ASP A 39 15.59 17.55 14.83
N GLY A 40 15.32 17.69 16.13
CA GLY A 40 14.83 18.94 16.73
C GLY A 40 13.35 19.25 16.50
N VAL A 41 12.58 18.28 15.99
CA VAL A 41 11.13 18.40 15.82
C VAL A 41 10.44 17.92 17.09
N ASP A 42 9.49 18.69 17.60
CA ASP A 42 8.60 18.26 18.68
C ASP A 42 7.56 17.27 18.12
N PRO A 43 7.63 15.97 18.46
CA PRO A 43 6.70 14.98 17.91
C PRO A 43 5.27 15.19 18.42
N ASP A 44 5.06 15.75 19.61
CA ASP A 44 3.71 15.98 20.14
C ASP A 44 3.01 17.16 19.47
N ALA A 45 3.79 18.16 19.04
CA ALA A 45 3.26 19.26 18.25
C ALA A 45 2.99 18.86 16.80
N MET A 46 3.82 18.00 16.20
CA MET A 46 3.67 17.60 14.80
C MET A 46 2.63 16.50 14.61
N LEU A 47 2.51 15.55 15.54
CA LEU A 47 1.77 14.30 15.35
C LEU A 47 0.51 14.23 16.24
N ASP A 48 -0.49 15.02 15.90
CA ASP A 48 -1.73 15.21 16.66
C ASP A 48 -2.86 14.21 16.35
N ALA A 49 -2.56 13.14 15.62
CA ALA A 49 -3.50 12.14 15.11
C ALA A 49 -4.58 12.69 14.15
N SER A 50 -4.39 13.89 13.58
CA SER A 50 -5.25 14.42 12.50
C SER A 50 -4.73 14.03 11.11
N PRO A 51 -5.58 13.99 10.07
CA PRO A 51 -5.11 13.85 8.68
C PRO A 51 -4.10 14.94 8.27
N ALA A 52 -4.29 16.19 8.72
CA ALA A 52 -3.42 17.31 8.38
C ALA A 52 -1.96 17.11 8.85
N SER A 53 -1.75 16.45 9.98
CA SER A 53 -0.40 16.12 10.46
C SER A 53 0.41 15.24 9.50
N LEU A 54 -0.26 14.46 8.64
CA LEU A 54 0.41 13.61 7.65
C LEU A 54 1.11 14.44 6.58
N THR A 55 0.59 15.62 6.26
CA THR A 55 1.21 16.55 5.31
C THR A 55 2.57 17.02 5.81
N GLU A 56 2.66 17.44 7.08
CA GLU A 56 3.94 17.88 7.66
C GLU A 56 4.91 16.71 7.85
N LEU A 57 4.41 15.55 8.30
CA LEU A 57 5.23 14.35 8.43
C LEU A 57 5.79 13.92 7.07
N TRP A 58 4.98 13.94 6.00
CA TRP A 58 5.44 13.56 4.66
C TRP A 58 6.45 14.54 4.08
N ARG A 59 6.28 15.84 4.29
CA ARG A 59 7.30 16.84 3.91
C ARG A 59 8.62 16.57 4.62
N TRP A 60 8.57 16.28 5.92
CA TRP A 60 9.76 15.94 6.70
C TRP A 60 10.43 14.66 6.16
N ILE A 61 9.68 13.58 5.91
CA ILE A 61 10.20 12.33 5.30
C ILE A 61 10.82 12.60 3.92
N SER A 62 10.12 13.35 3.07
CA SER A 62 10.56 13.67 1.70
C SER A 62 11.85 14.51 1.68
N GLY A 63 12.04 15.39 2.67
CA GLY A 63 13.27 16.15 2.85
C GLY A 63 14.51 15.28 3.09
N ARG A 64 14.31 14.03 3.52
CA ARG A 64 15.37 13.03 3.77
C ARG A 64 15.66 12.15 2.57
N ARG A 65 15.24 12.55 1.36
CA ARG A 65 15.47 11.79 0.13
C ARG A 65 16.92 11.34 -0.03
N ALA A 66 17.90 12.17 0.32
CA ALA A 66 19.31 11.80 0.25
C ALA A 66 19.66 10.59 1.15
N GLU A 67 19.06 10.50 2.34
CA GLU A 67 19.26 9.39 3.27
C GLU A 67 18.52 8.13 2.82
N LEU A 68 17.35 8.28 2.20
CA LEU A 68 16.57 7.16 1.64
C LEU A 68 17.26 6.56 0.41
N VAL A 69 17.84 7.41 -0.43
CA VAL A 69 18.57 7.07 -1.66
C VAL A 69 19.95 6.49 -1.37
N ALA A 70 20.51 6.75 -0.18
CA ALA A 70 21.75 6.13 0.24
C ALA A 70 21.55 4.61 0.34
N ASP A 71 21.85 3.93 -0.75
CA ASP A 71 21.99 2.47 -0.81
C ASP A 71 23.06 2.10 0.23
N PRO A 72 22.86 1.08 1.08
CA PRO A 72 23.97 0.59 1.88
C PRO A 72 25.18 0.37 0.97
N ALA A 73 26.29 1.03 1.27
CA ALA A 73 27.53 0.83 0.53
C ALA A 73 27.88 -0.67 0.55
N ALA A 74 28.59 -1.16 -0.48
CA ALA A 74 29.07 -2.54 -0.48
C ALA A 74 29.81 -2.84 0.84
N GLY A 75 29.29 -3.77 1.64
CA GLY A 75 29.82 -4.12 2.96
C GLY A 75 29.12 -3.48 4.17
N VAL A 76 28.12 -2.61 3.96
CA VAL A 76 27.22 -2.18 5.04
C VAL A 76 26.26 -3.33 5.34
N PRO A 77 26.15 -3.79 6.59
CA PRO A 77 25.22 -4.84 6.95
C PRO A 77 23.80 -4.44 6.59
N VAL A 78 23.19 -5.24 5.74
CA VAL A 78 21.76 -5.20 5.47
C VAL A 78 21.07 -5.98 6.59
N LEU A 79 19.98 -5.45 7.14
CA LEU A 79 19.14 -6.21 8.05
C LEU A 79 18.66 -7.47 7.32
N PRO A 80 18.95 -8.67 7.85
CA PRO A 80 18.39 -9.91 7.32
C PRO A 80 16.87 -9.79 7.19
N ARG A 81 16.29 -10.45 6.18
CA ARG A 81 14.86 -10.30 5.86
C ARG A 81 13.96 -10.69 7.03
N GLU A 82 14.40 -11.66 7.84
CA GLU A 82 13.77 -12.09 9.08
C GLU A 82 13.60 -10.96 10.10
N ASP A 83 14.49 -9.96 10.08
CA ASP A 83 14.48 -8.80 10.99
C ASP A 83 13.69 -7.61 10.42
N TRP A 84 13.14 -7.71 9.20
CA TRP A 84 12.30 -6.66 8.63
C TRP A 84 10.95 -6.60 9.34
N PRO A 85 10.29 -5.42 9.37
CA PRO A 85 8.91 -5.32 9.83
C PRO A 85 8.03 -6.36 9.15
N SER A 86 7.18 -7.04 9.90
CA SER A 86 6.34 -8.15 9.42
C SER A 86 5.59 -7.83 8.12
N TRP A 87 5.00 -6.63 7.99
CA TRP A 87 4.32 -6.21 6.75
C TRP A 87 5.26 -6.22 5.54
N ALA A 88 6.47 -5.70 5.67
CA ALA A 88 7.46 -5.66 4.60
C ALA A 88 7.99 -7.06 4.30
N ARG A 89 8.29 -7.81 5.38
CA ARG A 89 8.82 -9.16 5.32
C ARG A 89 7.88 -10.10 4.57
N HIS A 90 6.56 -9.97 4.70
CA HIS A 90 5.59 -10.88 4.08
C HIS A 90 5.00 -10.37 2.75
N THR A 91 5.14 -9.08 2.43
CA THR A 91 4.64 -8.48 1.17
C THR A 91 5.73 -8.35 0.10
N LEU A 92 6.91 -7.82 0.42
CA LEU A 92 7.88 -7.35 -0.59
C LEU A 92 8.74 -8.47 -1.17
N THR A 93 8.49 -8.98 -2.38
CA THR A 93 9.30 -10.06 -2.99
C THR A 93 10.64 -9.60 -3.56
N SER A 94 10.69 -8.39 -4.13
CA SER A 94 11.77 -7.96 -5.05
C SER A 94 12.54 -6.72 -4.59
N VAL A 95 12.19 -6.11 -3.45
CA VAL A 95 12.93 -4.95 -2.93
C VAL A 95 14.35 -5.38 -2.60
N LYS A 96 15.31 -4.88 -3.39
CA LYS A 96 16.73 -4.90 -3.05
C LYS A 96 16.91 -3.99 -1.85
N VAL A 97 16.96 -4.63 -0.67
CA VAL A 97 17.60 -4.13 0.54
C VAL A 97 17.08 -2.77 1.03
N PRO A 98 16.15 -2.70 2.00
CA PRO A 98 15.81 -1.44 2.65
C PRO A 98 17.03 -0.92 3.43
N SER A 99 17.23 0.40 3.42
CA SER A 99 18.16 1.02 4.36
C SER A 99 17.49 1.06 5.74
N ALA A 100 18.27 1.05 6.82
CA ALA A 100 17.73 1.18 8.17
C ALA A 100 16.86 2.45 8.33
N THR A 101 17.19 3.52 7.59
CA THR A 101 16.37 4.74 7.51
C THR A 101 15.03 4.47 6.85
N MET A 102 14.99 3.75 5.73
CA MET A 102 13.73 3.36 5.08
C MET A 102 12.85 2.56 6.03
N ASP A 103 13.40 1.61 6.79
CA ASP A 103 12.64 0.81 7.74
C ASP A 103 12.03 1.67 8.85
N ILE A 104 12.84 2.52 9.50
CA ILE A 104 12.35 3.40 10.58
C ILE A 104 11.25 4.33 10.07
N LEU A 105 11.45 4.96 8.92
CA LEU A 105 10.52 5.95 8.38
C LEU A 105 9.23 5.31 7.87
N THR A 106 9.33 4.22 7.11
CA THR A 106 8.15 3.55 6.54
C THR A 106 7.34 2.87 7.63
N ASP A 107 7.98 2.10 8.51
CA ASP A 107 7.29 1.36 9.57
C ASP A 107 6.66 2.30 10.59
N GLY A 108 7.34 3.41 10.89
CA GLY A 108 6.82 4.51 11.68
C GLY A 108 5.60 5.19 11.03
N LEU A 109 5.70 5.53 9.74
CA LEU A 109 4.61 6.17 8.99
C LEU A 109 3.38 5.26 8.88
N VAL A 110 3.56 3.97 8.62
CA VAL A 110 2.49 2.97 8.64
C VAL A 110 1.79 2.94 10.00
N SER A 111 2.57 2.93 11.08
CA SER A 111 2.03 2.90 12.44
C SER A 111 1.27 4.19 12.78
N TYR A 112 1.79 5.35 12.37
CA TYR A 112 1.11 6.63 12.60
C TYR A 112 -0.14 6.80 11.75
N LEU A 113 -0.10 6.40 10.48
CA LEU A 113 -1.27 6.41 9.60
C LEU A 113 -2.41 5.55 10.18
N ALA A 114 -2.09 4.39 10.75
CA ALA A 114 -3.09 3.59 11.46
C ALA A 114 -3.70 4.32 12.67
N ILE A 115 -2.90 5.06 13.44
CA ILE A 115 -3.39 5.88 14.57
C ILE A 115 -4.36 6.95 14.07
N VAL A 116 -4.02 7.67 12.99
CA VAL A 116 -4.88 8.70 12.39
C VAL A 116 -6.20 8.08 11.90
N LEU A 117 -6.14 6.94 11.19
CA LEU A 117 -7.31 6.24 10.68
C LEU A 117 -8.24 5.75 11.81
N ILE A 118 -7.70 5.12 12.86
CA ILE A 118 -8.48 4.63 13.99
C ILE A 118 -9.08 5.78 14.81
N THR A 119 -8.32 6.86 15.01
CA THR A 119 -8.81 8.07 15.70
C THR A 119 -9.94 8.73 14.90
N GLY A 120 -9.77 8.79 13.59
CA GLY A 120 -10.77 9.30 12.65
C GLY A 120 -12.02 8.43 12.59
N ALA A 121 -11.90 7.11 12.55
CA ALA A 121 -13.02 6.17 12.45
C ALA A 121 -12.98 5.12 13.58
N PRO A 122 -13.48 5.44 14.79
CA PRO A 122 -13.30 4.58 15.98
C PRO A 122 -13.95 3.19 15.91
N ASN A 123 -14.83 2.97 14.93
CA ASN A 123 -15.50 1.69 14.66
C ASN A 123 -14.62 0.69 13.90
N VAL A 124 -13.48 1.12 13.37
CA VAL A 124 -12.58 0.26 12.60
C VAL A 124 -11.77 -0.63 13.53
N ARG A 125 -11.45 -1.84 13.07
CA ARG A 125 -10.64 -2.80 13.83
C ARG A 125 -9.65 -3.50 12.93
N TRP A 126 -8.53 -3.91 13.51
CA TRP A 126 -7.61 -4.80 12.81
C TRP A 126 -8.24 -6.17 12.58
N GLY A 127 -7.88 -6.78 11.45
CA GLY A 127 -8.25 -8.15 11.10
C GLY A 127 -7.47 -8.64 9.89
N LEU A 128 -7.85 -9.84 9.42
CA LEU A 128 -7.30 -10.43 8.21
C LEU A 128 -8.10 -10.00 6.98
N GLY A 129 -7.39 -9.65 5.92
CA GLY A 129 -7.99 -9.28 4.64
C GLY A 129 -8.54 -10.51 3.92
N SER A 130 -9.79 -10.41 3.47
CA SER A 130 -10.53 -11.40 2.66
C SER A 130 -10.13 -12.87 2.91
N PRO A 131 -10.23 -13.38 4.15
CA PRO A 131 -9.72 -14.72 4.50
C PRO A 131 -10.50 -15.84 3.78
N GLU A 132 -11.73 -15.57 3.36
CA GLU A 132 -12.59 -16.52 2.65
C GLU A 132 -12.39 -16.50 1.12
N ASP A 133 -11.66 -15.51 0.59
CA ASP A 133 -11.39 -15.38 -0.84
C ASP A 133 -9.88 -15.46 -1.10
N PRO A 134 -9.34 -16.65 -1.40
CA PRO A 134 -7.92 -16.84 -1.65
C PRO A 134 -7.42 -16.13 -2.92
N ASN A 135 -8.31 -15.68 -3.80
CA ASN A 135 -7.92 -14.95 -5.00
C ASN A 135 -7.69 -13.46 -4.72
N HIS A 136 -8.39 -12.91 -3.73
CA HIS A 136 -8.32 -11.49 -3.37
C HIS A 136 -6.89 -11.03 -3.08
N HIS A 137 -6.50 -9.87 -3.60
CA HIS A 137 -5.14 -9.34 -3.46
C HIS A 137 -4.73 -9.12 -1.99
N LEU A 138 -5.65 -8.64 -1.13
CA LEU A 138 -5.45 -8.53 0.33
C LEU A 138 -5.61 -9.83 1.12
N HIS A 139 -5.74 -11.00 0.48
CA HIS A 139 -5.90 -12.27 1.19
C HIS A 139 -4.82 -12.44 2.28
N HIS A 140 -5.26 -12.65 3.52
CA HIS A 140 -4.44 -12.81 4.74
C HIS A 140 -3.59 -11.61 5.17
N HIS A 141 -3.72 -10.44 4.52
CA HIS A 141 -2.99 -9.25 4.95
C HIS A 141 -3.56 -8.68 6.26
N PRO A 142 -2.73 -8.10 7.14
CA PRO A 142 -3.20 -7.28 8.25
C PRO A 142 -3.86 -6.00 7.72
N VAL A 143 -5.18 -5.87 7.89
CA VAL A 143 -5.96 -4.73 7.37
C VAL A 143 -6.82 -4.10 8.46
N LEU A 144 -7.12 -2.81 8.30
CA LEU A 144 -8.20 -2.18 9.04
C LEU A 144 -9.52 -2.52 8.36
N ILE A 145 -10.46 -3.04 9.13
CA ILE A 145 -11.78 -3.47 8.69
C ILE A 145 -12.82 -2.54 9.32
N GLY A 146 -13.67 -1.94 8.49
CA GLY A 146 -14.79 -1.12 8.92
C GLY A 146 -15.81 -0.94 7.80
N ASN A 147 -17.10 -1.08 8.12
CA ASN A 147 -18.22 -0.80 7.22
C ASN A 147 -18.14 -1.48 5.82
N GLY A 148 -17.52 -2.66 5.73
CA GLY A 148 -17.36 -3.40 4.47
C GLY A 148 -16.10 -3.03 3.67
N HIS A 149 -15.31 -2.07 4.16
CA HIS A 149 -13.99 -1.73 3.61
C HIS A 149 -12.88 -2.50 4.32
N GLN A 150 -11.80 -2.73 3.59
CA GLN A 150 -10.56 -3.33 4.06
C GLN A 150 -9.41 -2.45 3.60
N VAL A 151 -8.65 -1.90 4.54
CA VAL A 151 -7.55 -0.98 4.23
C VAL A 151 -6.23 -1.61 4.63
N PHE A 152 -5.40 -1.91 3.63
CA PHE A 152 -4.01 -2.27 3.87
C PHE A 152 -3.17 -1.00 4.02
N VAL A 153 -2.99 -0.57 5.28
CA VAL A 153 -2.31 0.68 5.64
C VAL A 153 -0.93 0.87 4.98
N PRO A 154 -0.10 -0.17 4.79
CA PRO A 154 1.22 -0.01 4.18
C PRO A 154 1.25 0.45 2.72
N THR A 155 0.18 0.25 1.93
CA THR A 155 0.21 0.44 0.46
C THR A 155 0.74 1.81 0.05
N LEU A 156 0.09 2.88 0.50
CA LEU A 156 0.41 4.24 0.07
C LEU A 156 1.76 4.75 0.62
N PRO A 157 2.07 4.61 1.94
CA PRO A 157 3.39 4.92 2.49
C PRO A 157 4.55 4.23 1.76
N LEU A 158 4.39 2.95 1.45
CA LEU A 158 5.40 2.15 0.76
C LEU A 158 5.65 2.67 -0.66
N GLY A 159 4.59 2.90 -1.43
CA GLY A 159 4.68 3.43 -2.79
C GLY A 159 5.45 4.75 -2.82
N GLY A 160 5.11 5.67 -1.91
CA GLY A 160 5.81 6.95 -1.78
C GLY A 160 7.29 6.81 -1.44
N ILE A 161 7.63 6.01 -0.43
CA ILE A 161 9.03 5.88 0.01
C ILE A 161 9.88 5.16 -1.05
N LEU A 162 9.34 4.17 -1.74
CA LEU A 162 10.05 3.50 -2.83
C LEU A 162 10.33 4.44 -4.01
N ARG A 163 9.39 5.33 -4.37
CA ARG A 163 9.60 6.37 -5.40
C ARG A 163 10.69 7.36 -4.95
N LEU A 164 10.66 7.81 -3.69
CA LEU A 164 11.72 8.67 -3.13
C LEU A 164 13.10 8.01 -3.24
N LYS A 165 13.21 6.73 -2.85
CA LYS A 165 14.44 5.93 -2.93
C LYS A 165 14.96 5.78 -4.37
N ARG A 166 14.07 5.58 -5.34
CA ARG A 166 14.41 5.47 -6.77
C ARG A 166 14.69 6.81 -7.46
N ARG A 167 14.61 7.91 -6.71
CA ARG A 167 14.74 9.28 -7.23
C ARG A 167 13.64 9.64 -8.24
N GLU A 168 12.48 9.04 -8.12
CA GLU A 168 11.30 9.34 -8.92
C GLU A 168 10.46 10.45 -8.29
N LYS A 169 9.44 10.92 -9.01
CA LYS A 169 8.42 11.81 -8.46
C LYS A 169 7.57 11.00 -7.48
N SER A 170 7.60 11.40 -6.22
CA SER A 170 6.86 10.73 -5.14
C SER A 170 5.51 11.41 -4.87
N LEU A 171 4.81 10.96 -3.83
CA LEU A 171 3.52 11.51 -3.39
C LEU A 171 3.61 13.02 -3.18
N HIS A 172 2.55 13.73 -3.55
CA HIS A 172 2.42 15.16 -3.22
C HIS A 172 2.36 15.35 -1.69
N PRO A 173 2.85 16.48 -1.14
CA PRO A 173 2.74 16.80 0.29
C PRO A 173 1.39 16.51 0.93
N THR A 174 0.30 16.82 0.24
CA THR A 174 -1.09 16.67 0.76
C THR A 174 -1.71 15.31 0.47
N GLU A 175 -1.08 14.46 -0.33
CA GLU A 175 -1.73 13.25 -0.85
C GLU A 175 -2.09 12.25 0.26
N LEU A 176 -1.24 12.13 1.29
CA LEU A 176 -1.55 11.31 2.47
C LEU A 176 -2.70 11.90 3.30
N GLU A 177 -2.79 13.23 3.40
CA GLU A 177 -3.90 13.91 4.09
C GLU A 177 -5.21 13.67 3.34
N ASP A 178 -5.23 13.94 2.03
CA ASP A 178 -6.40 13.81 1.16
C ASP A 178 -6.92 12.37 1.15
N TYR A 179 -6.01 11.40 0.95
CA TYR A 179 -6.32 9.97 1.02
C TYR A 179 -6.93 9.59 2.38
N THR A 180 -6.29 10.00 3.47
CA THR A 180 -6.71 9.61 4.83
C THR A 180 -8.06 10.22 5.19
N ALA A 181 -8.31 11.47 4.79
CA ALA A 181 -9.60 12.13 4.98
C ALA A 181 -10.73 11.39 4.24
N GLY A 182 -10.48 10.99 2.99
CA GLY A 182 -11.41 10.17 2.20
C GLY A 182 -11.70 8.83 2.85
N VAL A 183 -10.66 8.08 3.21
CA VAL A 183 -10.79 6.78 3.87
C VAL A 183 -11.54 6.89 5.21
N ILE A 184 -11.29 7.93 6.02
CA ILE A 184 -12.05 8.16 7.26
C ILE A 184 -13.52 8.42 6.97
N ALA A 185 -13.85 9.20 5.93
CA ALA A 185 -15.23 9.45 5.54
C ALA A 185 -15.93 8.14 5.16
N ASP A 186 -15.31 7.32 4.33
CA ASP A 186 -15.83 6.01 3.92
C ASP A 186 -16.05 5.10 5.12
N LEU A 187 -15.04 4.97 5.99
CA LEU A 187 -15.08 4.13 7.20
C LEU A 187 -16.09 4.61 8.25
N ARG A 188 -16.51 5.87 8.24
CA ARG A 188 -17.55 6.41 9.14
C ARG A 188 -18.96 6.15 8.64
N THR A 189 -19.17 6.15 7.33
CA THR A 189 -20.52 6.00 6.78
C THR A 189 -20.93 4.53 6.80
N ASN A 190 -22.14 4.23 7.30
CA ASN A 190 -22.72 2.88 7.28
C ASN A 190 -23.21 2.48 5.87
N GLN A 191 -22.82 3.27 4.86
CA GLN A 191 -22.97 2.88 3.48
C GLN A 191 -21.95 1.77 3.27
N LYS A 192 -22.45 0.53 3.27
CA LYS A 192 -21.78 -0.58 2.56
C LYS A 192 -21.24 0.03 1.28
N ALA A 193 -19.95 -0.15 0.95
CA ALA A 193 -19.40 0.28 -0.33
C ALA A 193 -20.38 -0.14 -1.45
N VAL A 194 -21.29 0.77 -1.77
CA VAL A 194 -21.98 0.76 -3.02
C VAL A 194 -20.80 1.03 -3.91
N LEU A 195 -20.56 0.15 -4.89
CA LEU A 195 -19.84 0.58 -6.06
C LEU A 195 -20.52 1.88 -6.45
N GLU A 196 -19.93 3.01 -6.05
CA GLU A 196 -20.30 4.32 -6.56
C GLU A 196 -20.41 4.06 -8.06
N PRO A 197 -21.52 4.39 -8.71
CA PRO A 197 -21.52 4.48 -10.16
C PRO A 197 -20.41 5.50 -10.52
N GLY A 198 -19.16 5.04 -10.66
CA GLY A 198 -17.96 5.89 -10.66
C GLY A 198 -16.78 5.51 -9.74
N GLY A 199 -16.88 4.50 -8.86
CA GLY A 199 -15.72 4.02 -8.07
C GLY A 199 -14.69 3.29 -8.95
N SER A 200 -13.39 3.44 -8.66
CA SER A 200 -12.29 2.89 -9.45
C SER A 200 -12.40 1.35 -9.57
N PRO A 201 -12.69 0.79 -10.76
CA PRO A 201 -12.82 -0.65 -10.94
C PRO A 201 -11.50 -1.42 -10.80
N VAL A 202 -10.37 -0.70 -10.75
CA VAL A 202 -9.03 -1.22 -10.50
C VAL A 202 -8.37 -0.50 -9.33
N GLU A 203 -7.42 -1.16 -8.69
CA GLU A 203 -6.47 -0.58 -7.75
C GLU A 203 -5.06 -0.82 -8.29
N VAL A 204 -4.22 0.21 -8.36
CA VAL A 204 -2.85 0.11 -8.87
C VAL A 204 -1.86 0.39 -7.75
N VAL A 205 -1.09 -0.62 -7.39
CA VAL A 205 -0.03 -0.54 -6.39
C VAL A 205 1.32 -0.47 -7.11
N ALA A 206 2.09 0.58 -6.86
CA ALA A 206 3.43 0.70 -7.43
C ALA A 206 4.41 -0.28 -6.75
N GLU A 207 5.11 -1.08 -7.55
CA GLU A 207 6.08 -2.10 -7.15
C GLU A 207 7.51 -1.74 -7.62
N PRO A 208 8.57 -2.40 -7.11
CA PRO A 208 9.97 -2.16 -7.48
C PRO A 208 10.32 -2.29 -8.97
N GLU A 209 9.58 -3.13 -9.68
CA GLU A 209 9.81 -3.44 -11.10
C GLU A 209 8.49 -3.33 -11.87
N GLY A 210 7.61 -2.40 -11.50
CA GLY A 210 6.32 -2.22 -12.18
C GLY A 210 5.19 -1.85 -11.24
N PHE A 211 4.03 -2.44 -11.48
CA PHE A 211 2.79 -2.20 -10.77
C PHE A 211 2.08 -3.53 -10.52
N ASP A 212 1.54 -3.73 -9.32
CA ASP A 212 0.54 -4.75 -9.04
C ASP A 212 -0.84 -4.11 -9.22
N VAL A 213 -1.68 -4.69 -10.06
CA VAL A 213 -2.98 -4.15 -10.43
C VAL A 213 -4.03 -5.13 -9.95
N GLY A 214 -4.80 -4.73 -8.95
CA GLY A 214 -6.01 -5.41 -8.52
C GLY A 214 -7.19 -5.00 -9.38
N VAL A 215 -7.92 -5.95 -9.93
CA VAL A 215 -9.23 -5.76 -10.58
C VAL A 215 -10.29 -6.12 -9.56
N HIS A 216 -11.34 -5.30 -9.42
CA HIS A 216 -12.37 -5.59 -8.44
C HIS A 216 -12.99 -7.00 -8.66
N PRO A 217 -13.13 -7.85 -7.63
CA PRO A 217 -13.52 -9.26 -7.77
C PRO A 217 -14.85 -9.49 -8.51
N VAL A 218 -15.81 -8.57 -8.35
CA VAL A 218 -17.11 -8.62 -9.07
C VAL A 218 -16.94 -8.51 -10.59
N ILE A 219 -15.92 -7.80 -11.06
CA ILE A 219 -15.59 -7.66 -12.49
C ILE A 219 -14.84 -8.90 -12.97
N ALA A 220 -13.83 -9.32 -12.21
CA ALA A 220 -13.05 -10.52 -12.49
C ALA A 220 -13.93 -11.78 -12.57
N ALA A 221 -14.94 -11.89 -11.69
CA ALA A 221 -15.91 -12.98 -11.67
C ALA A 221 -16.91 -12.95 -12.84
N ARG A 222 -17.12 -11.79 -13.48
CA ARG A 222 -18.04 -11.64 -14.62
C ARG A 222 -17.41 -11.99 -15.97
N GLY A 223 -16.09 -12.15 -16.04
CA GLY A 223 -15.45 -12.74 -17.21
C GLY A 223 -13.93 -12.73 -17.15
N SER A 224 -13.31 -13.91 -17.01
CA SER A 224 -11.85 -14.07 -17.09
C SER A 224 -11.28 -13.50 -18.40
N ALA A 225 -12.05 -13.60 -19.49
CA ALA A 225 -11.72 -13.08 -20.82
C ALA A 225 -11.64 -11.55 -20.89
N LEU A 226 -12.35 -10.81 -20.02
CA LEU A 226 -12.30 -9.36 -19.99
C LEU A 226 -10.95 -8.88 -19.44
N VAL A 227 -10.48 -9.50 -18.37
CA VAL A 227 -9.17 -9.22 -17.78
C VAL A 227 -8.04 -9.64 -18.74
N ASP A 228 -8.20 -10.74 -19.48
CA ASP A 228 -7.25 -11.13 -20.54
C ASP A 228 -7.20 -10.10 -21.67
N LEU A 229 -8.35 -9.58 -22.11
CA LEU A 229 -8.42 -8.53 -23.12
C LEU A 229 -7.76 -7.24 -22.63
N MET A 230 -8.00 -6.86 -21.37
CA MET A 230 -7.38 -5.70 -20.74
C MET A 230 -5.86 -5.86 -20.70
N ALA A 231 -5.35 -7.01 -20.27
CA ALA A 231 -3.92 -7.30 -20.24
C ALA A 231 -3.28 -7.23 -21.63
N LEU A 232 -3.95 -7.79 -22.65
CA LEU A 232 -3.50 -7.74 -24.04
C LEU A 232 -3.42 -6.30 -24.59
N GLN A 233 -4.44 -5.48 -24.33
CA GLN A 233 -4.46 -4.10 -24.81
C GLN A 233 -3.44 -3.25 -24.06
N LEU A 234 -3.33 -3.43 -22.74
CA LEU A 234 -2.32 -2.75 -21.94
C LEU A 234 -0.91 -3.08 -22.44
N ALA A 235 -0.61 -4.35 -22.73
CA ALA A 235 0.68 -4.78 -23.27
C ALA A 235 1.01 -4.20 -24.66
N SER A 236 0.03 -3.62 -25.37
CA SER A 236 0.23 -2.98 -26.67
C SER A 236 0.57 -1.49 -26.57
N LEU A 237 0.46 -0.88 -25.38
CA LEU A 237 0.71 0.54 -25.19
C LEU A 237 2.21 0.85 -25.16
N HIS A 238 2.56 2.02 -25.69
CA HIS A 238 3.93 2.50 -25.66
C HIS A 238 4.40 2.74 -24.21
N GLY A 239 5.57 2.20 -23.85
CA GLY A 239 6.15 2.33 -22.51
C GLY A 239 5.69 1.25 -21.51
N ILE A 240 4.88 0.30 -21.96
CA ILE A 240 4.61 -0.95 -21.23
C ILE A 240 5.57 -2.03 -21.77
N ASP A 241 6.44 -2.54 -20.90
CA ASP A 241 7.42 -3.56 -21.26
C ASP A 241 6.83 -4.97 -21.11
N SER A 242 5.98 -5.20 -20.10
CA SER A 242 5.29 -6.48 -19.92
C SER A 242 4.02 -6.36 -19.08
N VAL A 243 3.08 -7.27 -19.32
CA VAL A 243 1.88 -7.46 -18.50
C VAL A 243 1.71 -8.95 -18.24
N LEU A 244 1.70 -9.36 -16.97
CA LEU A 244 1.55 -10.74 -16.54
C LEU A 244 0.29 -10.88 -15.70
N ARG A 245 -0.58 -11.82 -16.07
CA ARG A 245 -1.73 -12.17 -15.22
C ARG A 245 -1.28 -13.08 -14.09
N THR A 246 -1.45 -12.63 -12.85
CA THR A 246 -1.01 -13.37 -11.65
C THR A 246 -2.17 -14.08 -10.95
N SER A 247 -3.40 -13.58 -11.10
CA SER A 247 -4.63 -14.24 -10.65
C SER A 247 -5.83 -13.84 -11.54
N PRO A 248 -7.04 -14.41 -11.33
CA PRO A 248 -8.23 -14.03 -12.10
C PRO A 248 -8.54 -12.53 -12.07
N ASP A 249 -8.15 -11.88 -10.98
CA ASP A 249 -8.41 -10.49 -10.60
C ASP A 249 -7.12 -9.67 -10.41
N ALA A 250 -5.95 -10.14 -10.85
CA ALA A 250 -4.71 -9.36 -10.69
C ALA A 250 -3.77 -9.45 -11.90
N LEU A 251 -3.12 -8.32 -12.19
CA LEU A 251 -2.08 -8.18 -13.20
C LEU A 251 -0.82 -7.58 -12.58
N GLN A 252 0.34 -8.06 -13.00
CA GLN A 252 1.62 -7.41 -12.77
C GLN A 252 2.05 -6.70 -14.06
N VAL A 253 2.28 -5.41 -13.99
CA VAL A 253 2.56 -4.55 -15.15
C VAL A 253 3.94 -3.94 -15.01
N HIS A 254 4.89 -4.27 -15.89
CA HIS A 254 6.16 -3.54 -15.96
C HIS A 254 6.03 -2.41 -16.98
N ALA A 255 6.13 -1.18 -16.51
CA ALA A 255 5.99 0.00 -17.34
C ALA A 255 6.92 1.13 -16.85
N PRO A 256 8.21 1.07 -17.20
CA PRO A 256 9.24 1.92 -16.60
C PRO A 256 9.06 3.42 -16.89
N THR A 257 8.28 3.78 -17.91
CA THR A 257 8.02 5.18 -18.28
C THR A 257 6.67 5.69 -17.78
N TRP A 258 5.87 4.86 -17.10
CA TRP A 258 4.52 5.19 -16.66
C TRP A 258 4.50 5.55 -15.16
N HIS A 259 3.47 6.27 -14.73
CA HIS A 259 3.18 6.49 -13.31
C HIS A 259 1.94 5.68 -12.92
N ALA A 260 1.79 5.38 -11.61
CA ALA A 260 0.65 4.58 -11.15
C ALA A 260 -0.67 5.27 -11.48
N ASP A 261 -0.74 6.59 -11.31
CA ASP A 261 -1.94 7.38 -11.59
C ASP A 261 -2.30 7.36 -13.08
N ASP A 262 -1.30 7.41 -13.97
CA ASP A 262 -1.52 7.29 -15.42
C ASP A 262 -2.03 5.90 -15.80
N LEU A 263 -1.48 4.86 -15.16
CA LEU A 263 -1.89 3.48 -15.36
C LEU A 263 -3.30 3.23 -14.80
N GLU A 264 -3.59 3.71 -13.60
CA GLU A 264 -4.90 3.62 -12.96
C GLU A 264 -5.95 4.38 -13.76
N GLN A 265 -5.65 5.61 -14.19
CA GLN A 265 -6.52 6.41 -15.05
C GLN A 265 -6.81 5.68 -16.36
N TRP A 266 -5.78 5.13 -17.03
CA TRP A 266 -5.97 4.37 -18.26
C TRP A 266 -6.84 3.14 -18.04
N LEU A 267 -6.58 2.35 -16.99
CA LEU A 267 -7.34 1.15 -16.65
C LEU A 267 -8.80 1.47 -16.32
N ASN A 268 -9.02 2.59 -15.62
CA ASN A 268 -10.36 3.09 -15.31
C ASN A 268 -11.11 3.51 -16.57
N ASP A 269 -10.47 4.26 -17.47
CA ASP A 269 -11.10 4.68 -18.72
C ASP A 269 -11.35 3.49 -19.66
N TRP A 270 -10.42 2.53 -19.69
CA TRP A 270 -10.58 1.28 -20.40
C TRP A 270 -11.79 0.49 -19.89
N MET A 271 -11.97 0.40 -18.57
CA MET A 271 -13.09 -0.31 -17.96
C MET A 271 -14.42 0.44 -18.08
N LYS A 272 -14.43 1.77 -18.17
CA LYS A 272 -15.63 2.51 -18.57
C LYS A 272 -16.04 2.21 -20.02
N ALA A 273 -15.06 2.04 -20.92
CA ALA A 273 -15.33 1.79 -22.33
C ALA A 273 -15.71 0.33 -22.64
N ASN A 274 -15.16 -0.63 -21.89
CA ASN A 274 -15.23 -2.06 -22.22
C ASN A 274 -15.84 -2.93 -21.09
N GLY A 275 -15.97 -2.41 -19.88
CA GLY A 275 -16.50 -3.12 -18.72
C GLY A 275 -18.03 -3.03 -18.59
N PRO A 276 -18.64 -3.89 -17.76
CA PRO A 276 -20.10 -3.95 -17.59
C PRO A 276 -20.70 -2.83 -16.71
N PHE A 277 -19.94 -1.77 -16.39
CA PHE A 277 -20.45 -0.61 -15.65
C PHE A 277 -21.25 0.30 -16.57
N ILE A 278 -22.56 0.06 -16.60
CA ILE A 278 -23.65 1.01 -16.90
C ILE A 278 -23.36 2.05 -18.00
N ARG A 279 -24.02 1.84 -19.14
CA ARG A 279 -25.11 2.77 -19.44
C ARG A 279 -26.29 2.51 -18.52
#